data_AF-A0A956DX32-F1
#
_entry.id   AF-A0A956DX32-F1
#
_cell.length_a   1.000
_cell.length_b   1.000
_cell.length_c   1.000
_cell.angle_alpha   90.00
_cell.angle_beta   90.00
_cell.angle_gamma   90.00
#
_symmetry.space_group_name_H-M   'P 1'
#
loop_
_entity.id
_entity.type
_entity.pdbx_description
1 polymer ?
#
loop_
_entity_poly.entity_id
_entity_poly.type
_entity_poly.pdbx_seq_one_letter_code
_entity_poly.pdbx_strand_id
1 'polypeptide(L)'
;MRRRAFALGAVAAGVSLSRLAEAKPAAIPTLPLTVAVASREGRPVVGDDWVKRQVSESQRLMQPHGVMVDLFEQRTLPAEHAVLETADDRDALHSFVKPKLINVFVVASLRDIDDETRLRMGVRWRLRRDLRKDYVIVAARALDTTLCHELGHFFGNGHSQVVDNVMSYKRENPDKVAFDPRQGQKMRLVATRLLRTGKVATLESLRATEGEREA
;
A
#
# COMPACT_ATOMS: atom_id res chain seq x y z
N MET A 1 -23.51 36.59 79.05
CA MET A 1 -22.95 36.96 77.72
C MET A 1 -21.58 36.31 77.54
N ARG A 2 -21.46 35.27 76.71
CA ARG A 2 -20.17 34.66 76.35
C ARG A 2 -20.16 34.37 74.84
N ARG A 3 -19.17 34.94 74.15
CA ARG A 3 -18.94 34.88 72.71
C ARG A 3 -18.52 33.46 72.29
N ARG A 4 -19.03 32.96 71.15
CA ARG A 4 -18.51 31.77 70.45
C ARG A 4 -17.89 32.20 69.13
N ALA A 5 -16.64 31.81 68.91
CA ALA A 5 -15.93 31.94 67.65
C ALA A 5 -16.29 30.75 66.73
N PHE A 6 -16.49 31.03 65.44
CA PHE A 6 -16.54 30.01 64.40
C PHE A 6 -15.33 30.18 63.48
N ALA A 7 -14.55 29.11 63.32
CA ALA A 7 -13.42 29.04 62.41
C ALA A 7 -13.92 28.67 60.99
N LEU A 8 -13.46 29.41 59.99
CA LEU A 8 -13.59 29.07 58.57
C LEU A 8 -12.58 27.96 58.22
N GLY A 9 -13.06 26.85 57.67
CA GLY A 9 -12.23 25.87 56.95
C GLY A 9 -12.52 25.97 55.46
N ALA A 10 -11.53 26.38 54.66
CA ALA A 10 -11.57 26.32 53.20
C ALA A 10 -10.88 25.04 52.74
N VAL A 11 -11.62 24.14 52.07
CA VAL A 11 -11.06 22.97 51.39
C VAL A 11 -10.93 23.29 49.91
N ALA A 12 -9.69 23.44 49.44
CA ALA A 12 -9.37 23.57 48.01
C ALA A 12 -9.30 22.17 47.38
N ALA A 13 -10.23 21.85 46.49
CA ALA A 13 -10.19 20.64 45.68
C ALA A 13 -9.21 20.82 44.51
N GLY A 14 -8.05 20.18 44.58
CA GLY A 14 -7.10 20.09 43.47
C GLY A 14 -7.57 19.08 42.43
N VAL A 15 -7.92 19.54 41.23
CA VAL A 15 -8.16 18.68 40.06
C VAL A 15 -6.81 18.36 39.43
N SER A 16 -6.31 17.14 39.65
CA SER A 16 -5.14 16.62 38.95
C SER A 16 -5.51 16.29 37.50
N LEU A 17 -5.15 17.20 36.58
CA LEU A 17 -5.10 16.91 35.14
C LEU A 17 -3.92 15.99 34.86
N SER A 18 -4.14 14.69 34.91
CA SER A 18 -3.17 13.69 34.44
C SER A 18 -2.91 13.92 32.95
N ARG A 19 -1.67 14.33 32.62
CA ARG A 19 -1.16 14.34 31.25
C ARG A 19 -1.28 12.92 30.69
N LEU A 20 -2.23 12.69 29.79
CA LEU A 20 -2.25 11.48 28.97
C LEU A 20 -0.97 11.48 28.14
N ALA A 21 -0.02 10.64 28.52
CA ALA A 21 1.16 10.38 27.71
C ALA A 21 0.68 9.87 26.34
N GLU A 22 1.00 10.60 25.29
CA GLU A 22 0.64 10.24 23.92
C GLU A 22 1.39 8.93 23.58
N ALA A 23 0.67 7.81 23.62
CA ALA A 23 1.26 6.50 23.34
C ALA A 23 1.78 6.50 21.90
N LYS A 24 3.08 6.26 21.73
CA LYS A 24 3.70 6.13 20.41
C LYS A 24 2.90 5.08 19.62
N PRO A 25 2.42 5.39 18.40
CA PRO A 25 1.67 4.44 17.61
C PRO A 25 2.48 3.15 17.43
N ALA A 26 1.84 2.01 17.64
CA ALA A 26 2.48 0.71 17.42
C ALA A 26 3.07 0.64 15.99
N ALA A 27 4.22 -0.01 15.88
CA ALA A 27 4.84 -0.28 14.59
C ALA A 27 3.92 -1.19 13.78
N ILE A 28 3.77 -0.90 12.48
CA ILE A 28 3.00 -1.74 11.57
C ILE A 28 3.99 -2.77 11.00
N PRO A 29 3.75 -4.08 11.15
CA PRO A 29 4.58 -5.10 10.52
C PRO A 29 4.63 -4.94 9.00
N THR A 30 5.73 -5.37 8.39
CA THR A 30 5.88 -5.34 6.93
C THR A 30 4.80 -6.17 6.24
N LEU A 31 4.13 -5.56 5.26
CA LEU A 31 3.10 -6.20 4.47
C LEU A 31 3.72 -6.91 3.26
N PRO A 32 3.37 -8.18 3.01
CA PRO A 32 3.97 -8.96 1.94
C PRO A 32 3.33 -8.64 0.58
N LEU A 33 4.19 -8.43 -0.42
CA LEU A 33 3.83 -8.33 -1.84
C LEU A 33 4.06 -9.69 -2.52
N THR A 34 3.13 -10.09 -3.40
CA THR A 34 3.43 -11.04 -4.46
C THR A 34 3.43 -10.32 -5.80
N VAL A 35 4.48 -10.54 -6.60
CA VAL A 35 4.63 -9.93 -7.92
C VAL A 35 4.55 -11.02 -8.97
N ALA A 36 3.50 -11.01 -9.79
CA ALA A 36 3.39 -11.92 -10.92
C ALA A 36 3.72 -11.16 -12.21
N VAL A 37 4.79 -11.59 -12.89
CA VAL A 37 5.31 -10.94 -14.10
C VAL A 37 4.86 -11.71 -15.32
N ALA A 38 4.16 -11.04 -16.24
CA ALA A 38 3.72 -11.62 -17.51
C ALA A 38 4.92 -12.09 -18.32
N SER A 39 4.74 -13.15 -19.10
CA SER A 39 5.69 -13.55 -20.13
C SER A 39 5.28 -13.08 -21.52
N ARG A 40 6.23 -12.84 -22.40
CA ARG A 40 6.04 -12.66 -23.84
C ARG A 40 7.13 -13.44 -24.55
N GLU A 41 6.73 -14.28 -25.51
CA GLU A 41 7.68 -15.12 -26.26
C GLU A 41 8.59 -15.97 -25.34
N GLY A 42 8.01 -16.52 -24.27
CA GLY A 42 8.72 -17.35 -23.29
C GLY A 42 9.65 -16.59 -22.33
N ARG A 43 9.70 -15.25 -22.39
CA ARG A 43 10.53 -14.42 -21.51
C ARG A 43 9.68 -13.49 -20.65
N PRO A 44 10.09 -13.16 -19.41
CA PRO A 44 9.34 -12.20 -18.62
C PRO A 44 9.38 -10.81 -19.29
N VAL A 45 8.28 -10.06 -19.19
CA VAL A 45 8.15 -8.72 -19.82
C VAL A 45 9.06 -7.67 -19.18
N VAL A 46 9.58 -7.95 -17.97
CA VAL A 46 10.60 -7.19 -17.27
C VAL A 46 11.56 -8.15 -16.56
N GLY A 47 12.80 -7.72 -16.30
CA GLY A 47 13.76 -8.50 -15.50
C GLY A 47 13.64 -8.25 -13.99
N ASP A 48 14.28 -9.09 -13.18
CA ASP A 48 14.22 -9.02 -11.71
C ASP A 48 14.68 -7.68 -11.14
N ASP A 49 15.70 -7.07 -11.74
CA ASP A 49 16.21 -5.77 -11.29
C ASP A 49 15.17 -4.65 -11.47
N TRP A 50 14.27 -4.78 -12.44
CA TRP A 50 13.15 -3.85 -12.58
C TRP A 50 12.17 -4.01 -11.42
N VAL A 51 11.83 -5.25 -11.04
CA VAL A 51 10.93 -5.52 -9.91
C VAL A 51 11.54 -5.01 -8.62
N LYS A 52 12.83 -5.28 -8.39
CA LYS A 52 13.59 -4.78 -7.24
C LYS A 52 13.52 -3.25 -7.16
N ARG A 53 13.74 -2.53 -8.25
CA ARG A 53 13.65 -1.05 -8.26
C ARG A 53 12.27 -0.54 -7.86
N GLN A 54 11.20 -1.12 -8.39
CA GLN A 54 9.83 -0.71 -8.03
C GLN A 54 9.53 -0.95 -6.53
N VAL A 55 9.97 -2.10 -6.00
CA VAL A 55 9.77 -2.45 -4.58
C VAL A 55 10.61 -1.54 -3.69
N SER A 56 11.90 -1.37 -3.97
CA SER A 56 12.80 -0.52 -3.19
C SER A 56 12.36 0.94 -3.20
N GLU A 57 11.87 1.45 -4.34
CA GLU A 57 11.36 2.82 -4.41
C GLU A 57 10.06 3.00 -3.61
N SER A 58 9.20 1.98 -3.62
CA SER A 58 8.01 1.96 -2.76
C SER A 58 8.37 1.93 -1.28
N GLN A 59 9.38 1.14 -0.89
CA GLN A 59 9.90 1.11 0.47
C GLN A 59 10.44 2.47 0.89
N ARG A 60 11.31 3.08 0.08
CA ARG A 60 11.92 4.39 0.34
C ARG A 60 10.87 5.48 0.59
N LEU A 61 9.81 5.51 -0.22
CA LEU A 61 8.77 6.53 -0.15
C LEU A 61 7.73 6.29 0.95
N MET A 62 7.46 5.03 1.32
CA MET A 62 6.46 4.70 2.36
C MET A 62 7.06 4.64 3.77
N GLN A 63 8.35 4.33 3.90
CA GLN A 63 9.04 4.19 5.18
C GLN A 63 8.89 5.42 6.10
N PRO A 64 8.99 6.69 5.64
CA PRO A 64 8.80 7.85 6.51
C PRO A 64 7.41 7.91 7.17
N HIS A 65 6.43 7.19 6.63
CA HIS A 65 5.07 7.12 7.14
C HIS A 65 4.82 5.87 7.99
N GLY A 66 5.86 5.06 8.25
CA GLY A 66 5.80 3.85 9.07
C GLY A 66 4.91 2.76 8.48
N VAL A 67 4.82 2.70 7.15
CA VAL A 67 4.25 1.60 6.39
C VAL A 67 5.37 1.00 5.56
N MET A 68 5.50 -0.32 5.61
CA MET A 68 6.52 -1.05 4.86
C MET A 68 5.88 -2.16 4.05
N VAL A 69 6.33 -2.32 2.82
CA VAL A 69 5.98 -3.45 1.95
C VAL A 69 7.27 -4.15 1.52
N ASP A 70 7.23 -5.45 1.32
CA ASP A 70 8.41 -6.17 0.81
C ASP A 70 7.99 -7.38 -0.03
N LEU A 71 8.89 -7.79 -0.93
CA LEU A 71 8.66 -8.93 -1.80
C LEU A 71 8.67 -10.23 -0.98
N PHE A 72 7.55 -10.94 -1.03
CA PHE A 72 7.43 -12.29 -0.49
C PHE A 72 7.69 -13.34 -1.58
N GLU A 73 7.03 -13.19 -2.74
CA GLU A 73 7.09 -14.16 -3.82
C GLU A 73 7.07 -13.42 -5.17
N GLN A 74 7.96 -13.81 -6.09
CA GLN A 74 7.89 -13.42 -7.50
C GLN A 74 7.49 -14.64 -8.34
N ARG A 75 6.52 -14.45 -9.24
CA ARG A 75 5.85 -15.53 -9.99
C ARG A 75 5.77 -15.20 -11.46
N THR A 76 5.58 -16.22 -12.28
CA THR A 76 5.23 -16.04 -13.70
C THR A 76 3.71 -15.85 -13.85
N LEU A 77 3.32 -14.90 -14.69
CA LEU A 77 1.97 -14.72 -15.19
C LEU A 77 1.92 -15.17 -16.66
N PRO A 78 0.91 -15.96 -17.09
CA PRO A 78 0.82 -16.45 -18.46
C PRO A 78 0.81 -15.35 -19.52
N ALA A 79 1.30 -15.67 -20.71
CA ALA A 79 1.51 -14.70 -21.78
C ALA A 79 0.23 -14.07 -22.33
N GLU A 80 -0.89 -14.77 -22.22
CA GLU A 80 -2.22 -14.24 -22.56
C GLU A 80 -2.62 -13.00 -21.73
N HIS A 81 -1.97 -12.78 -20.58
CA HIS A 81 -2.19 -11.60 -19.73
C HIS A 81 -1.10 -10.54 -19.87
N ALA A 82 -0.23 -10.63 -20.88
CA ALA A 82 0.83 -9.63 -21.09
C ALA A 82 0.29 -8.30 -21.64
N VAL A 83 -0.84 -8.31 -22.33
CA VAL A 83 -1.45 -7.11 -22.94
C VAL A 83 -2.89 -7.04 -22.46
N LEU A 84 -3.23 -5.99 -21.72
CA LEU A 84 -4.58 -5.78 -21.20
C LEU A 84 -5.21 -4.59 -21.93
N GLU A 85 -6.23 -4.85 -22.73
CA GLU A 85 -6.93 -3.83 -23.52
C GLU A 85 -8.27 -3.44 -22.88
N THR A 86 -8.90 -4.35 -22.14
CA THR A 86 -10.28 -4.19 -21.64
C THR A 86 -10.40 -4.32 -20.12
N ALA A 87 -11.58 -3.97 -19.60
CA ALA A 87 -11.91 -4.23 -18.20
C ALA A 87 -12.02 -5.73 -17.88
N ASP A 88 -12.40 -6.56 -18.86
CA ASP A 88 -12.46 -8.02 -18.71
C ASP A 88 -11.06 -8.61 -18.57
N ASP A 89 -10.08 -8.12 -19.33
CA ASP A 89 -8.68 -8.54 -19.21
C ASP A 89 -8.15 -8.26 -17.80
N ARG A 90 -8.49 -7.09 -17.24
CA ARG A 90 -8.12 -6.72 -15.87
C ARG A 90 -8.81 -7.62 -14.85
N ASP A 91 -10.10 -7.94 -15.03
CA ASP A 91 -10.84 -8.86 -14.16
C ASP A 91 -10.32 -10.30 -14.23
N ALA A 92 -9.82 -10.75 -15.40
CA ALA A 92 -9.28 -12.08 -15.60
C ALA A 92 -8.08 -12.37 -14.68
N LEU A 93 -7.26 -11.36 -14.38
CA LEU A 93 -6.13 -11.48 -13.45
C LEU A 93 -6.51 -11.97 -12.05
N HIS A 94 -7.77 -11.82 -11.64
CA HIS A 94 -8.24 -12.31 -10.35
C HIS A 94 -7.98 -13.80 -10.14
N SER A 95 -7.97 -14.63 -11.19
CA SER A 95 -7.68 -16.07 -11.07
C SER A 95 -6.29 -16.37 -10.52
N PHE A 96 -5.38 -15.40 -10.59
CA PHE A 96 -4.01 -15.50 -10.10
C PHE A 96 -3.82 -14.86 -8.72
N VAL A 97 -4.86 -14.28 -8.11
CA VAL A 97 -4.75 -13.64 -6.79
C VAL A 97 -4.42 -14.69 -5.73
N LYS A 98 -3.34 -14.46 -4.99
CA LYS A 98 -2.97 -15.23 -3.80
C LYS A 98 -3.60 -14.60 -2.56
N PRO A 99 -4.29 -15.39 -1.71
CA PRO A 99 -4.90 -14.86 -0.49
C PRO A 99 -3.84 -14.36 0.50
N LYS A 100 -4.21 -13.43 1.37
CA LYS A 100 -3.36 -12.87 2.44
C LYS A 100 -2.11 -12.10 1.98
N LEU A 101 -1.98 -11.86 0.67
CA LEU A 101 -0.88 -11.09 0.05
C LEU A 101 -1.44 -9.85 -0.64
N ILE A 102 -0.64 -8.79 -0.73
CA ILE A 102 -0.91 -7.68 -1.66
C ILE A 102 -0.45 -8.15 -3.04
N ASN A 103 -1.40 -8.26 -3.97
CA ASN A 103 -1.13 -8.83 -5.29
C ASN A 103 -0.77 -7.73 -6.29
N VAL A 104 0.36 -7.88 -6.96
CA VAL A 104 0.87 -7.00 -8.00
C VAL A 104 1.05 -7.81 -9.28
N PHE A 105 0.46 -7.35 -10.37
CA PHE A 105 0.62 -7.94 -11.70
C PHE A 105 1.45 -7.00 -12.58
N VAL A 106 2.51 -7.51 -13.20
CA VAL A 106 3.34 -6.75 -14.14
C VAL A 106 3.06 -7.23 -15.55
N VAL A 107 2.61 -6.32 -16.41
CA VAL A 107 2.17 -6.62 -17.79
C VAL A 107 2.99 -5.83 -18.81
N ALA A 108 3.05 -6.28 -20.06
CA ALA A 108 3.74 -5.52 -21.11
C ALA A 108 3.00 -4.22 -21.47
N SER A 109 1.68 -4.28 -21.60
CA SER A 109 0.84 -3.15 -21.97
C SER A 109 -0.46 -3.11 -21.17
N LEU A 110 -0.91 -1.90 -20.86
CA LEU A 110 -2.12 -1.63 -20.10
C LEU A 110 -2.86 -0.45 -20.75
N ARG A 111 -3.93 -0.73 -21.48
CA ARG A 111 -4.84 0.26 -22.06
C ARG A 111 -5.59 1.01 -20.98
N ASP A 112 -5.83 2.29 -21.20
CA ASP A 112 -6.80 3.03 -20.41
C ASP A 112 -8.23 2.69 -20.88
N ILE A 113 -9.04 2.13 -19.99
CA ILE A 113 -10.43 1.74 -20.31
C ILE A 113 -11.38 2.94 -20.36
N ASP A 114 -10.97 4.08 -19.83
CA ASP A 114 -11.75 5.32 -19.86
C ASP A 114 -11.39 6.18 -21.09
N ASP A 115 -10.23 5.94 -21.70
CA ASP A 115 -9.73 6.61 -22.91
C ASP A 115 -8.87 5.64 -23.72
N GLU A 116 -9.49 4.92 -24.66
CA GLU A 116 -8.82 3.87 -25.44
C GLU A 116 -7.63 4.38 -26.27
N THR A 117 -7.47 5.68 -26.47
CA THR A 117 -6.31 6.25 -27.16
C THR A 117 -5.05 6.26 -26.31
N ARG A 118 -5.17 6.01 -25.00
CA ARG A 118 -4.08 6.09 -24.03
C ARG A 118 -3.67 4.74 -23.47
N LEU A 119 -2.40 4.66 -23.11
CA LEU A 119 -1.89 3.58 -22.26
C LEU A 119 -1.69 4.14 -20.85
N ARG A 120 -1.98 3.33 -19.83
CA ARG A 120 -1.65 3.59 -18.42
C ARG A 120 -0.31 2.94 -18.05
N MET A 121 0.31 3.45 -17.00
CA MET A 121 1.52 2.86 -16.41
C MET A 121 1.18 1.97 -15.21
N GLY A 122 0.08 2.24 -14.53
CA GLY A 122 -0.41 1.43 -13.44
C GLY A 122 -1.90 1.67 -13.19
N VAL A 123 -2.49 0.78 -12.40
CA VAL A 123 -3.82 0.97 -11.81
C VAL A 123 -3.99 0.07 -10.59
N ARG A 124 -4.58 0.60 -9.52
CA ARG A 124 -5.25 -0.21 -8.50
C ARG A 124 -6.63 -0.64 -9.02
N TRP A 125 -6.78 -1.93 -9.31
CA TRP A 125 -8.00 -2.51 -9.84
C TRP A 125 -8.84 -3.16 -8.73
N ARG A 126 -10.16 -3.00 -8.80
CA ARG A 126 -11.12 -3.75 -7.99
C ARG A 126 -11.91 -4.64 -8.92
N LEU A 127 -11.98 -5.94 -8.63
CA LEU A 127 -12.73 -6.89 -9.43
C LEU A 127 -14.19 -6.45 -9.50
N ARG A 128 -14.72 -6.17 -10.69
CA ARG A 128 -16.05 -5.54 -10.83
C ARG A 128 -17.18 -6.37 -10.22
N ARG A 129 -17.09 -7.70 -10.30
CA ARG A 129 -18.07 -8.64 -9.70
C ARG A 129 -17.91 -8.86 -8.19
N ASP A 130 -16.78 -8.48 -7.60
CA ASP A 130 -16.55 -8.54 -6.14
C ASP A 130 -15.53 -7.49 -5.71
N LEU A 131 -16.04 -6.31 -5.35
CA LEU A 131 -15.22 -5.14 -5.01
C LEU A 131 -14.36 -5.31 -3.75
N ARG A 132 -14.53 -6.40 -2.99
CA ARG A 132 -13.67 -6.74 -1.84
C ARG A 132 -12.31 -7.24 -2.30
N LYS A 133 -12.23 -7.73 -3.55
CA LYS A 133 -11.03 -8.25 -4.18
C LYS A 133 -10.40 -7.17 -5.04
N ASP A 134 -9.17 -6.83 -4.70
CA ASP A 134 -8.41 -5.79 -5.37
C ASP A 134 -6.93 -6.14 -5.42
N TYR A 135 -6.27 -5.56 -6.41
CA TYR A 135 -4.87 -5.80 -6.73
C TYR A 135 -4.32 -4.61 -7.49
N VAL A 136 -3.01 -4.58 -7.64
CA VAL A 136 -2.28 -3.57 -8.39
C VAL A 136 -1.84 -4.17 -9.72
N ILE A 137 -1.94 -3.40 -10.79
CA ILE A 137 -1.40 -3.74 -12.11
C ILE A 137 -0.39 -2.65 -12.47
N VAL A 138 0.77 -3.04 -12.97
CA VAL A 138 1.84 -2.14 -13.42
C VAL A 138 2.30 -2.56 -14.82
N ALA A 139 2.45 -1.62 -15.74
CA ALA A 139 2.96 -1.88 -17.07
C ALA A 139 4.50 -1.84 -17.09
N ALA A 140 5.14 -2.60 -17.98
CA ALA A 140 6.60 -2.69 -18.09
C ALA A 140 7.29 -1.32 -18.32
N ARG A 141 6.59 -0.38 -18.97
CA ARG A 141 7.05 0.99 -19.21
C ARG A 141 6.86 1.95 -18.03
N ALA A 142 6.42 1.45 -16.87
CA ALA A 142 6.15 2.27 -15.71
C ALA A 142 7.41 2.93 -15.15
N LEU A 143 7.27 4.16 -14.66
CA LEU A 143 8.31 4.85 -13.90
C LEU A 143 8.54 4.13 -12.57
N ASP A 144 9.72 4.30 -11.96
CA ASP A 144 10.08 3.66 -10.68
C ASP A 144 9.12 4.00 -9.52
N THR A 145 8.43 5.15 -9.59
CA THR A 145 7.45 5.58 -8.59
C THR A 145 6.03 5.05 -8.82
N THR A 146 5.77 4.34 -9.93
CA THR A 146 4.42 3.93 -10.33
C THR A 146 3.85 2.89 -9.38
N LEU A 147 4.61 1.85 -9.01
CA LEU A 147 4.13 0.88 -8.03
C LEU A 147 3.76 1.58 -6.71
N CYS A 148 4.59 2.51 -6.25
CA CYS A 148 4.33 3.28 -5.04
C CYS A 148 3.04 4.12 -5.13
N HIS A 149 2.79 4.75 -6.29
CA HIS A 149 1.55 5.47 -6.58
C HIS A 149 0.32 4.55 -6.47
N GLU A 150 0.37 3.38 -7.11
CA GLU A 150 -0.75 2.44 -7.08
C GLU A 150 -0.96 1.82 -5.69
N LEU A 151 0.13 1.56 -4.94
CA LEU A 151 0.03 1.18 -3.54
C LEU A 151 -0.57 2.30 -2.69
N GLY A 152 -0.28 3.57 -3.00
CA GLY A 152 -0.96 4.71 -2.41
C GLY A 152 -2.49 4.64 -2.59
N HIS A 153 -2.96 4.31 -3.80
CA HIS A 153 -4.38 4.06 -4.07
C HIS A 153 -4.93 2.83 -3.35
N PHE A 154 -4.16 1.75 -3.29
CA PHE A 154 -4.51 0.53 -2.55
C PHE A 154 -4.74 0.83 -1.06
N PHE A 155 -3.89 1.67 -0.47
CA PHE A 155 -4.02 2.19 0.88
C PHE A 155 -5.03 3.34 1.02
N GLY A 156 -5.77 3.65 -0.04
CA GLY A 156 -6.93 4.53 -0.02
C GLY A 156 -6.65 5.99 -0.37
N ASN A 157 -5.41 6.38 -0.71
CA ASN A 157 -5.15 7.74 -1.16
C ASN A 157 -5.81 8.03 -2.52
N GLY A 158 -6.26 9.26 -2.71
CA GLY A 158 -6.71 9.77 -4.00
C GLY A 158 -5.58 10.54 -4.70
N HIS A 159 -5.82 10.93 -5.96
CA HIS A 159 -4.88 11.79 -6.66
C HIS A 159 -4.68 13.13 -5.95
N SER A 160 -3.48 13.69 -6.09
CA SER A 160 -3.11 15.01 -5.60
C SER A 160 -2.78 15.94 -6.77
N GLN A 161 -3.07 17.23 -6.62
CA GLN A 161 -2.64 18.28 -7.56
C GLN A 161 -1.29 18.89 -7.17
N VAL A 162 -0.75 18.51 -6.01
CA VAL A 162 0.53 19.03 -5.50
C VAL A 162 1.68 18.46 -6.34
N VAL A 163 2.53 19.34 -6.88
CA VAL A 163 3.73 18.94 -7.64
C VAL A 163 4.65 18.10 -6.75
N ASP A 164 5.27 17.08 -7.34
CA ASP A 164 6.14 16.12 -6.65
C ASP A 164 5.45 15.27 -5.56
N ASN A 165 4.14 15.40 -5.34
CA ASN A 165 3.45 14.44 -4.49
C ASN A 165 3.36 13.08 -5.18
N VAL A 166 3.63 11.97 -4.49
CA VAL A 166 3.55 10.61 -5.09
C VAL A 166 2.22 10.38 -5.81
N MET A 167 1.11 10.89 -5.28
CA MET A 167 -0.23 10.76 -5.86
C MET A 167 -0.56 11.78 -6.98
N SER A 168 0.40 12.58 -7.41
CA SER A 168 0.26 13.56 -8.51
C SER A 168 0.85 13.04 -9.81
N TYR A 169 0.31 13.51 -10.93
CA TYR A 169 0.89 13.30 -12.26
C TYR A 169 1.95 14.36 -12.63
N LYS A 170 2.11 15.41 -11.81
CA LYS A 170 3.11 16.47 -12.03
C LYS A 170 4.40 16.16 -11.28
N ARG A 171 5.52 16.23 -11.99
CA ARG A 171 6.88 15.98 -11.50
C ARG A 171 7.80 17.08 -12.01
N GLU A 172 8.44 17.80 -11.11
CA GLU A 172 9.44 18.82 -11.41
C GLU A 172 10.77 18.48 -10.73
N ASN A 173 10.73 17.90 -9.53
CA ASN A 173 11.92 17.46 -8.80
C ASN A 173 11.78 16.00 -8.32
N PRO A 174 12.35 15.04 -9.07
CA PRO A 174 12.31 13.61 -8.71
C PRO A 174 12.82 13.31 -7.29
N ASP A 175 13.81 14.06 -6.79
CA ASP A 175 14.41 13.82 -5.47
C ASP A 175 13.51 14.28 -4.32
N LYS A 176 12.50 15.11 -4.61
CA LYS A 176 11.54 15.62 -3.62
C LYS A 176 10.23 14.85 -3.62
N VAL A 177 10.13 13.78 -4.40
CA VAL A 177 8.89 13.01 -4.49
C VAL A 177 8.56 12.39 -3.13
N ALA A 178 7.36 12.67 -2.61
CA ALA A 178 6.92 12.21 -1.29
C ALA A 178 5.40 12.15 -1.14
N PHE A 179 4.91 11.38 -0.16
CA PHE A 179 3.54 11.53 0.33
C PHE A 179 3.47 12.67 1.35
N ASP A 180 2.29 13.30 1.45
CA ASP A 180 2.03 14.23 2.55
C ASP A 180 1.69 13.49 3.86
N PRO A 181 1.75 14.17 5.02
CA PRO A 181 1.47 13.52 6.31
C PRO A 181 0.05 12.92 6.43
N ARG A 182 -0.96 13.51 5.77
CA ARG A 182 -2.35 12.99 5.81
C ARG A 182 -2.46 11.70 5.02
N GLN A 183 -1.81 11.65 3.86
CA GLN A 183 -1.69 10.43 3.07
C GLN A 183 -1.00 9.33 3.88
N GLY A 184 0.09 9.66 4.57
CA GLY A 184 0.77 8.74 5.49
C GLY A 184 -0.14 8.18 6.59
N GLN A 185 -0.90 9.04 7.27
CA GLN A 185 -1.87 8.62 8.29
C GLN A 185 -2.94 7.69 7.72
N LYS A 186 -3.45 7.99 6.53
CA LYS A 186 -4.43 7.13 5.83
C LYS A 186 -3.84 5.76 5.52
N MET A 187 -2.60 5.71 5.03
CA MET A 187 -1.93 4.45 4.74
C MET A 187 -1.79 3.59 5.98
N ARG A 188 -1.38 4.18 7.11
CA ARG A 188 -1.28 3.48 8.40
C ARG A 188 -2.62 2.88 8.83
N LEU A 189 -3.69 3.68 8.78
CA LEU A 189 -5.04 3.23 9.16
C LEU A 189 -5.51 2.04 8.31
N VAL A 190 -5.29 2.10 7.00
CA VAL A 190 -5.68 1.01 6.10
C VAL A 190 -4.79 -0.23 6.31
N ALA A 191 -3.48 -0.07 6.43
CA ALA A 191 -2.56 -1.17 6.69
C ALA A 191 -2.91 -1.91 7.99
N THR A 192 -3.15 -1.19 9.09
CA THR A 192 -3.61 -1.79 10.35
C THR A 192 -4.95 -2.53 10.18
N ARG A 193 -5.88 -1.98 9.40
CA ARG A 193 -7.16 -2.65 9.12
C ARG A 193 -6.97 -3.95 8.33
N LEU A 194 -6.10 -3.95 7.31
CA LEU A 194 -5.82 -5.14 6.50
C LEU A 194 -5.29 -6.29 7.36
N LEU A 195 -4.34 -5.99 8.25
CA LEU A 195 -3.78 -6.95 9.20
C LEU A 195 -4.85 -7.42 10.21
N ARG A 196 -5.57 -6.51 10.85
CA ARG A 196 -6.59 -6.83 11.86
C ARG A 196 -7.72 -7.70 11.31
N THR A 197 -8.08 -7.50 10.04
CA THR A 197 -9.15 -8.27 9.38
C THR A 197 -8.65 -9.58 8.77
N GLY A 198 -7.35 -9.85 8.82
CA GLY A 198 -6.74 -11.02 8.18
C GLY A 198 -6.79 -10.99 6.66
N LYS A 199 -7.14 -9.85 6.04
CA LYS A 199 -7.11 -9.69 4.58
C LYS A 199 -5.69 -9.80 4.04
N VAL A 200 -4.71 -9.32 4.81
CA VAL A 200 -3.28 -9.44 4.54
C VAL A 200 -2.61 -10.02 5.79
N ALA A 201 -1.70 -10.98 5.62
CA ALA A 201 -0.85 -11.51 6.69
C ALA A 201 0.40 -10.63 6.87
N THR A 202 1.20 -10.88 7.90
CA THR A 202 2.52 -10.25 8.01
C THR A 202 3.53 -11.02 7.19
N LEU A 203 4.54 -10.34 6.66
CA LEU A 203 5.64 -11.00 5.93
C LEU A 203 6.34 -12.07 6.79
N GLU A 204 6.57 -11.75 8.06
CA GLU A 204 7.16 -12.66 9.04
C GLU A 204 6.34 -13.94 9.22
N SER A 205 5.01 -13.83 9.38
CA SER A 205 4.15 -15.00 9.58
C SER A 205 4.15 -15.95 8.38
N LEU A 206 4.26 -15.40 7.15
CA LEU A 206 4.31 -16.22 5.94
C LEU A 206 5.65 -16.94 5.80
N ARG A 207 6.77 -16.24 6.03
CA ARG A 207 8.11 -16.84 5.98
C ARG A 207 8.29 -17.95 7.03
N ALA A 208 7.73 -17.79 8.22
CA ALA A 208 7.74 -18.84 9.24
C ALA A 208 7.01 -20.11 8.77
N THR A 209 5.85 -19.95 8.11
CA THR A 209 5.07 -21.09 7.60
C THR A 209 5.74 -21.81 6.42
N GLU A 210 6.54 -21.11 5.60
CA GLU A 210 7.31 -21.74 4.51
C GLU A 210 8.50 -22.54 5.07
N GLY A 211 9.24 -21.99 6.02
CA GLY A 211 10.36 -22.69 6.66
C GLY A 211 9.95 -23.99 7.35
N GLU A 212 8.74 -24.06 7.92
CA GLU A 212 8.19 -25.28 8.50
C GLU A 212 7.77 -26.35 7.46
N ARG A 213 7.57 -25.98 6.19
CA ARG A 213 7.20 -26.94 5.12
C ARG A 213 8.42 -27.56 4.44
N GLU A 214 9.57 -26.92 4.55
CA GLU A 214 10.83 -27.38 3.98
C GLU A 214 11.68 -28.21 4.96
N ALA A 215 11.31 -28.21 6.25
CA ALA A 215 11.93 -28.98 7.32
C ALA A 215 11.23 -30.34 7.55
#